data_AF-A0A7Y3CV38-F1
#
_entry.id   AF-A0A7Y3CV38-F1
#
_cell.length_a   1.000
_cell.length_b   1.000
_cell.length_c   1.000
_cell.angle_alpha   90.00
_cell.angle_beta   90.00
_cell.angle_gamma   90.00
#
_symmetry.space_group_name_H-M   'P 1'
#
loop_
_entity.id
_entity.type
_entity.pdbx_description
1 polymer ?
#
loop_
_entity_poly.entity_id
_entity_poly.type
_entity_poly.pdbx_seq_one_letter_code
_entity_poly.pdbx_strand_id
1 'polypeptide(L)'
;MPTLRLFAGLKESAGESRVNVEGDSVAAVLAAAASRFGSSFEKGLASARVWVNGEPAGPETGVNESDEIALLPPVSGGSAAVRDPTVESQFHVFLAAAALGVLLITNFMGEEWYVTAVVGVFGLWVWDVFEEGRTASGFSAWPALAGALVGPLAAYAWGSAGLGAAVAFVVMTAFVSAIIQPENRTIDRLAGT
;
A
#
# COMPACT_ATOMS: atom_id res chain seq x y z
N MET A 1 20.18 25.20 25.77
CA MET A 1 20.09 24.11 24.77
C MET A 1 18.64 23.62 24.64
N PRO A 2 17.95 23.81 23.50
CA PRO A 2 16.65 23.17 23.26
C PRO A 2 16.74 21.63 23.26
N THR A 3 15.61 20.98 23.54
CA THR A 3 15.48 19.51 23.54
C THR A 3 14.96 19.02 22.19
N LEU A 4 15.73 18.20 21.49
CA LEU A 4 15.34 17.57 20.24
C LEU A 4 14.72 16.19 20.52
N ARG A 5 13.49 15.95 20.06
CA ARG A 5 12.75 14.71 20.23
C ARG A 5 12.66 13.96 18.91
N LEU A 6 13.13 12.72 18.93
CA LEU A 6 13.34 11.88 17.76
C LEU A 6 12.39 10.68 17.75
N PHE A 7 11.92 10.32 16.55
CA PHE A 7 10.96 9.26 16.32
C PHE A 7 11.42 8.34 15.18
N ALA A 8 10.94 7.09 15.20
CA ALA A 8 11.19 6.07 14.17
C ALA A 8 12.66 6.02 13.72
N GLY A 9 12.92 6.04 12.40
CA GLY A 9 14.28 5.95 11.84
C GLY A 9 15.25 7.02 12.35
N LEU A 10 14.77 8.22 12.71
CA LEU A 10 15.65 9.25 13.31
C LEU A 10 16.14 8.87 14.70
N LYS A 11 15.28 8.23 15.50
CA LYS A 11 15.66 7.67 16.81
C LYS A 11 16.67 6.54 16.64
N GLU A 12 16.47 5.67 15.65
CA GLU A 12 17.38 4.55 15.36
C GLU A 12 18.76 5.05 14.92
N SER A 13 18.80 6.06 14.04
CA SER A 13 20.06 6.70 13.61
C SER A 13 20.78 7.43 14.73
N ALA A 14 20.05 8.05 15.67
CA ALA A 14 20.64 8.79 16.77
C ALA A 14 20.96 7.93 18.01
N GLY A 15 20.37 6.73 18.12
CA GLY A 15 20.49 5.84 19.28
C GLY A 15 19.70 6.29 20.52
N GLU A 16 19.11 7.49 20.49
CA GLU A 16 18.39 8.09 21.62
C GLU A 16 17.09 8.75 21.12
N SER A 17 16.06 8.80 21.98
CA SER A 17 14.76 9.43 21.63
C SER A 17 14.71 10.92 21.96
N ARG A 18 15.64 11.43 22.76
CA ARG A 18 15.73 12.81 23.19
C ARG A 18 17.18 13.21 23.33
N VAL A 19 17.56 14.36 22.79
CA VAL A 19 18.92 14.88 22.85
C VAL A 19 18.91 16.40 22.99
N ASN A 20 19.78 16.94 23.84
CA ASN A 20 19.99 18.38 23.94
C ASN A 20 21.01 18.82 22.89
N VAL A 21 20.66 19.84 22.12
CA VAL A 21 21.48 20.34 21.02
C VAL A 21 21.58 21.86 21.13
N GLU A 22 22.74 22.42 20.85
CA GLU A 22 22.94 23.87 20.83
C GLU A 22 22.40 24.49 19.54
N GLY A 23 21.78 25.66 19.68
CA GLY A 23 21.22 26.44 18.58
C GLY A 23 20.17 27.42 19.08
N ASP A 24 20.07 28.56 18.40
CA ASP A 24 19.11 29.64 18.63
C ASP A 24 17.99 29.66 17.58
N SER A 25 18.09 28.79 16.57
CA SER A 25 17.09 28.55 15.52
C SER A 25 16.96 27.06 15.23
N VAL A 26 15.81 26.66 14.69
CA VAL A 26 15.58 25.29 14.23
C VAL A 26 16.68 24.85 13.26
N ALA A 27 17.08 25.69 12.30
CA ALA A 27 18.15 25.38 11.36
C ALA A 27 19.49 25.10 12.04
N ALA A 28 19.89 25.94 13.00
CA ALA A 28 21.13 25.76 13.75
C ALA A 28 21.12 24.45 14.55
N VAL A 29 20.00 24.15 15.22
CA VAL A 29 19.83 22.90 15.97
C VAL A 29 19.90 21.67 15.05
N LEU A 30 19.24 21.71 13.90
CA LEU A 30 19.25 20.59 12.95
C LEU A 30 20.63 20.36 12.33
N ALA A 31 21.36 21.43 12.00
CA ALA A 31 22.72 21.35 11.49
C ALA A 31 23.68 20.76 12.53
N ALA A 32 23.57 21.18 13.79
CA ALA A 32 24.36 20.64 14.89
C ALA A 32 24.03 19.15 15.14
N ALA A 33 22.75 18.76 15.07
CA ALA A 33 22.34 17.36 15.18
C ALA A 33 22.85 16.51 13.99
N ALA A 34 22.78 17.01 12.76
CA ALA A 34 23.30 16.32 11.57
C ALA A 34 24.82 16.12 11.66
N SER A 35 25.56 17.14 12.11
CA SER A 35 27.00 17.03 12.35
C SER A 35 27.34 15.99 13.42
N ARG A 36 26.51 15.87 14.47
CA ARG A 36 26.68 14.92 15.57
C ARG A 36 26.38 13.47 15.19
N PHE A 37 25.29 13.21 14.48
CA PHE A 37 24.81 11.85 14.18
C PHE A 37 25.19 11.35 12.78
N GLY A 38 25.73 12.22 11.94
CA GLY A 38 26.27 11.87 10.63
C GLY A 38 25.23 11.66 9.53
N SER A 39 25.70 11.16 8.39
CA SER A 39 24.96 11.16 7.12
C SER A 39 23.69 10.30 7.11
N SER A 40 23.59 9.28 7.97
CA SER A 40 22.36 8.48 8.11
C SER A 40 21.21 9.32 8.68
N PHE A 41 21.51 10.14 9.68
CA PHE A 41 20.54 11.04 10.31
C PHE A 41 20.13 12.18 9.37
N GLU A 42 21.10 12.75 8.66
CA GLU A 42 20.89 13.84 7.68
C GLU A 42 19.89 13.44 6.58
N LYS A 43 19.97 12.21 6.07
CA LYS A 43 18.99 11.68 5.10
C LYS A 43 17.57 11.63 5.66
N GLY A 44 17.42 11.28 6.94
CA GLY A 44 16.12 11.29 7.62
C GLY A 44 15.55 12.69 7.77
N LEU A 45 16.41 13.67 8.11
CA LEU A 45 16.03 15.09 8.27
C LEU A 45 15.41 15.67 7.00
N ALA A 46 15.94 15.34 5.83
CA ALA A 46 15.46 15.87 4.55
C ALA A 46 13.98 15.56 4.26
N SER A 47 13.41 14.53 4.91
CA SER A 47 12.02 14.14 4.75
C SER A 47 11.15 14.45 5.98
N ALA A 48 11.76 14.82 7.10
CA ALA A 48 11.07 15.04 8.36
C ALA A 48 10.42 16.42 8.40
N ARG A 49 9.25 16.50 9.01
CA ARG A 49 8.58 17.76 9.33
C ARG A 49 8.95 18.16 10.78
N VAL A 50 9.00 19.46 11.04
CA VAL A 50 9.49 20.01 12.31
C VAL A 50 8.37 20.70 13.08
N TRP A 51 8.29 20.42 14.38
CA TRP A 51 7.41 21.10 15.33
C TRP A 51 8.22 21.69 16.47
N VAL A 52 7.85 22.88 16.92
CA VAL A 52 8.38 23.52 18.11
C VAL A 52 7.22 23.70 19.09
N ASN A 53 7.33 23.11 20.27
CA ASN A 53 6.31 23.19 21.34
C ASN A 53 4.87 22.83 20.87
N GLY A 54 4.75 21.92 19.90
CA GLY A 54 3.45 21.45 19.38
C GLY A 54 2.94 22.18 18.14
N GLU A 55 3.62 23.23 17.68
CA GLU A 55 3.25 23.98 16.47
C GLU A 55 4.22 23.70 15.30
N PRO A 56 3.73 23.57 14.05
CA PRO A 56 4.59 23.44 12.87
C PRO A 56 5.55 24.63 12.76
N ALA A 57 6.84 24.34 12.60
CA ALA A 57 7.89 25.35 12.59
C ALA A 57 8.76 25.26 11.33
N GLY A 58 9.22 26.42 10.87
CA GLY A 58 10.17 26.53 9.77
C GLY A 58 11.62 26.52 10.25
N PRO A 59 12.59 26.41 9.34
CA PRO A 59 14.03 26.45 9.69
C PRO A 59 14.45 27.76 10.37
N GLU A 60 13.81 28.88 10.03
CA GLU A 60 14.10 30.21 10.60
C GLU A 60 13.40 30.47 11.95
N THR A 61 12.61 29.50 12.45
CA THR A 61 11.95 29.64 13.75
C THR A 61 13.00 29.69 14.86
N GLY A 62 13.02 30.78 15.62
CA GLY A 62 13.88 30.94 16.79
C GLY A 62 13.47 29.98 17.91
N VAL A 63 14.47 29.45 18.62
CA VAL A 63 14.28 28.49 19.71
C VAL A 63 15.13 28.86 20.91
N ASN A 64 14.58 28.64 22.09
CA ASN A 64 15.20 28.89 23.39
C ASN A 64 15.53 27.58 24.11
N GLU A 65 16.20 27.69 25.25
CA GLU A 65 16.63 26.52 26.03
C GLU A 65 15.49 25.67 26.59
N SER A 66 14.30 26.27 26.75
CA SER A 66 13.11 25.59 27.23
C SER A 66 12.32 24.89 26.13
N ASP A 67 12.67 25.07 24.86
CA ASP A 67 11.85 24.63 23.75
C ASP A 67 12.08 23.16 23.42
N GLU A 68 10.99 22.43 23.17
CA GLU A 68 11.00 21.07 22.64
C GLU A 68 10.80 21.12 21.13
N ILE A 69 11.77 20.59 20.38
CA ILE A 69 11.73 20.46 18.93
C ILE A 69 11.45 19.00 18.60
N ALA A 70 10.31 18.70 17.98
CA ALA A 70 9.95 17.35 17.56
C ALA A 70 10.21 17.18 16.05
N LEU A 71 10.96 16.13 15.71
CA LEU A 71 11.19 15.72 14.33
C LEU A 71 10.32 14.53 13.98
N LEU A 72 9.27 14.79 13.21
CA LEU A 72 8.34 13.76 12.78
C LEU A 72 8.71 13.34 11.35
N PRO A 73 9.35 12.16 11.19
CA PRO A 73 9.46 11.57 9.86
C PRO A 73 8.05 11.35 9.27
N PRO A 74 7.92 11.25 7.94
CA PRO A 74 6.63 10.97 7.32
C PRO A 74 6.06 9.71 7.96
N VAL A 75 4.83 9.80 8.47
CA VAL A 75 4.12 8.63 8.97
C VAL A 75 4.08 7.63 7.83
N SER A 76 4.38 6.35 8.09
CA SER A 76 4.40 5.27 7.11
C SER A 76 3.01 4.96 6.49
N GLY A 77 2.05 5.87 6.58
CA GLY A 77 0.80 5.88 5.84
C GLY A 77 0.90 6.81 4.64
N GLY A 78 1.28 6.26 3.49
CA GLY A 78 0.89 6.80 2.18
C GLY A 78 1.49 8.15 1.79
N SER A 79 2.82 8.24 1.69
CA SER A 79 3.43 9.12 0.70
C SER A 79 4.29 8.26 -0.18
N ALA A 80 3.62 7.44 -1.01
CA ALA A 80 4.19 7.06 -2.28
C ALA A 80 4.76 8.36 -2.87
N ALA A 81 6.02 8.32 -3.32
CA ALA A 81 6.54 9.33 -4.22
C ALA A 81 5.39 9.71 -5.18
N VAL A 82 5.15 11.00 -5.37
CA VAL A 82 4.11 11.48 -6.30
C VAL A 82 4.49 10.98 -7.70
N ARG A 83 4.20 9.71 -7.97
CA ARG A 83 3.90 9.18 -9.29
C ARG A 83 2.68 9.95 -9.70
N ASP A 84 2.72 10.53 -10.88
CA ASP A 84 1.53 11.19 -11.42
C ASP A 84 0.40 10.14 -11.40
N PRO A 85 -0.59 10.28 -10.48
CA PRO A 85 -1.61 9.26 -10.31
C PRO A 85 -2.46 9.14 -11.57
N THR A 86 -2.42 10.14 -12.45
CA THR A 86 -3.11 10.09 -13.73
C THR A 86 -2.43 9.17 -14.73
N VAL A 87 -1.10 9.11 -14.77
CA VAL A 87 -0.36 8.26 -15.71
C VAL A 87 -0.43 6.79 -15.31
N GLU A 88 -0.27 6.50 -14.02
CA GLU A 88 -0.39 5.14 -13.48
C GLU A 88 -1.84 4.62 -13.64
N SER A 89 -2.83 5.44 -13.27
CA SER A 89 -4.25 5.11 -13.48
C SER A 89 -4.60 4.89 -14.96
N GLN A 90 -4.10 5.73 -15.88
CA GLN A 90 -4.32 5.57 -17.32
C GLN A 90 -3.76 4.24 -17.84
N PHE A 91 -2.59 3.82 -17.34
CA PHE A 91 -1.99 2.54 -17.72
C PHE A 91 -2.84 1.34 -17.25
N HIS A 92 -3.31 1.34 -16.01
CA HIS A 92 -4.19 0.27 -15.51
C HIS A 92 -5.54 0.22 -16.24
N VAL A 93 -6.14 1.38 -16.55
CA VAL A 93 -7.37 1.45 -17.36
C VAL A 93 -7.14 0.88 -18.77
N PHE A 94 -6.00 1.20 -19.39
CA PHE A 94 -5.63 0.63 -20.68
C PHE A 94 -5.48 -0.89 -20.62
N LEU A 95 -4.78 -1.43 -19.60
CA LEU A 95 -4.62 -2.87 -19.42
C LEU A 95 -5.97 -3.58 -19.21
N ALA A 96 -6.86 -3.00 -18.42
CA ALA A 96 -8.21 -3.54 -18.22
C ALA A 96 -9.02 -3.54 -19.53
N ALA A 97 -8.94 -2.47 -20.32
CA ALA A 97 -9.58 -2.39 -21.63
C ALA A 97 -8.99 -3.40 -22.63
N ALA A 98 -7.67 -3.60 -22.62
CA ALA A 98 -6.99 -4.58 -23.45
C ALA A 98 -7.40 -6.01 -23.06
N ALA A 99 -7.44 -6.33 -21.77
CA ALA A 99 -7.91 -7.60 -21.26
C ALA A 99 -9.37 -7.88 -21.68
N LEU A 100 -10.25 -6.89 -21.55
CA LEU A 100 -11.63 -6.98 -22.04
C LEU A 100 -11.68 -7.22 -23.55
N GLY A 101 -10.87 -6.52 -24.33
CA GLY A 101 -10.75 -6.72 -25.77
C GLY A 101 -10.34 -8.15 -26.13
N VAL A 102 -9.35 -8.71 -25.43
CA VAL A 102 -8.91 -10.10 -25.61
C VAL A 102 -10.05 -11.08 -25.32
N LEU A 103 -10.79 -10.88 -24.23
CA LEU A 103 -11.94 -11.74 -23.88
C LEU A 103 -13.05 -11.65 -24.92
N LEU A 104 -13.36 -10.45 -25.41
CA LEU A 104 -14.38 -10.24 -26.44
C LEU A 104 -13.97 -10.86 -27.79
N ILE A 105 -12.70 -10.71 -28.19
CA ILE A 105 -12.18 -11.29 -29.43
C ILE A 105 -12.21 -12.81 -29.37
N THR A 106 -11.67 -13.39 -28.28
CA THR A 106 -11.58 -14.84 -28.13
C THR A 106 -12.95 -15.50 -27.98
N ASN A 107 -13.96 -14.79 -27.46
CA ASN A 107 -15.35 -15.26 -27.45
C ASN A 107 -15.90 -15.56 -28.87
N PHE A 108 -15.39 -14.92 -29.93
CA PHE A 108 -15.78 -15.22 -31.32
C PHE A 108 -14.88 -16.26 -32.00
N MET A 109 -13.76 -16.64 -31.39
CA MET A 109 -12.76 -17.55 -31.98
C MET A 109 -12.99 -19.04 -31.61
N GLY A 110 -13.95 -19.31 -30.73
CA GLY A 110 -14.28 -20.64 -30.25
C GLY A 110 -13.98 -20.83 -28.76
N GLU A 111 -14.58 -21.85 -28.17
CA GLU A 111 -14.61 -22.06 -26.71
C GLU A 111 -13.19 -22.29 -26.13
N GLU A 112 -12.33 -23.03 -26.84
CA GLU A 112 -10.95 -23.29 -26.44
C GLU A 112 -10.13 -22.00 -26.27
N TRP A 113 -10.27 -21.06 -27.21
CA TRP A 113 -9.57 -19.78 -27.20
C TRP A 113 -10.12 -18.87 -26.10
N TYR A 114 -11.43 -18.87 -25.90
CA TYR A 114 -12.07 -18.10 -24.85
C TYR A 114 -11.63 -18.55 -23.45
N VAL A 115 -11.66 -19.86 -23.18
CA VAL A 115 -11.25 -20.43 -21.89
C VAL A 115 -9.78 -20.13 -21.62
N THR A 116 -8.90 -20.31 -22.62
CA THR A 116 -7.48 -19.99 -22.50
C THR A 116 -7.25 -18.51 -22.18
N ALA A 117 -7.99 -17.61 -22.84
CA ALA A 117 -7.92 -16.19 -22.58
C ALA A 117 -8.38 -15.81 -21.17
N VAL A 118 -9.49 -16.38 -20.69
CA VAL A 118 -9.97 -16.14 -19.32
C VAL A 118 -8.93 -16.60 -18.29
N VAL A 119 -8.40 -17.80 -18.44
CA VAL A 119 -7.37 -18.34 -17.53
C VAL A 119 -6.10 -17.47 -17.58
N GLY A 120 -5.66 -17.04 -18.76
CA GLY A 120 -4.47 -16.20 -18.94
C GLY A 120 -4.62 -14.79 -18.35
N VAL A 121 -5.69 -14.08 -18.70
CA VAL A 121 -6.01 -12.74 -18.15
C VAL A 121 -6.10 -12.80 -16.63
N PHE A 122 -6.77 -13.82 -16.11
CA PHE A 122 -6.90 -13.98 -14.68
C PHE A 122 -5.58 -14.33 -14.01
N GLY A 123 -4.78 -15.26 -14.56
CA GLY A 123 -3.45 -15.58 -14.04
C GLY A 123 -2.52 -14.38 -13.95
N LEU A 124 -2.57 -13.47 -14.93
CA LEU A 124 -1.83 -12.20 -14.89
C LEU A 124 -2.31 -11.28 -13.77
N TRP A 125 -3.63 -11.15 -13.58
CA TRP A 125 -4.17 -10.38 -12.46
C TRP A 125 -3.77 -10.96 -11.10
N VAL A 126 -3.74 -12.29 -10.98
CA VAL A 126 -3.29 -12.96 -9.75
C VAL A 126 -1.83 -12.67 -9.48
N TRP A 127 -0.97 -12.75 -10.49
CA TRP A 127 0.44 -12.40 -10.38
C TRP A 127 0.64 -10.96 -9.89
N ASP A 128 -0.08 -10.01 -10.49
CA ASP A 128 -0.09 -8.59 -10.12
C ASP A 128 -0.47 -8.39 -8.63
N VAL A 129 -1.58 -9.02 -8.20
CA VAL A 129 -2.04 -8.99 -6.80
C VAL A 129 -1.03 -9.60 -5.82
N PHE A 130 -0.29 -10.64 -6.21
CA PHE A 130 0.75 -11.24 -5.36
C PHE A 130 2.03 -10.40 -5.29
N GLU A 131 2.40 -9.71 -6.38
CA GLU A 131 3.54 -8.76 -6.36
C GLU A 131 3.23 -7.54 -5.47
N GLU A 132 2.00 -7.03 -5.53
CA GLU A 132 1.54 -5.91 -4.70
C GLU A 132 1.15 -6.34 -3.27
N GLY A 133 0.77 -7.60 -3.09
CA GLY A 133 0.17 -8.19 -1.88
C GLY A 133 1.05 -8.30 -0.64
N ARG A 134 2.23 -7.67 -0.59
CA ARG A 134 2.97 -7.50 0.68
C ARG A 134 2.39 -6.39 1.58
N THR A 135 1.34 -5.66 1.17
CA THR A 135 0.85 -4.50 1.93
C THR A 135 -0.67 -4.37 2.13
N ALA A 136 -1.55 -5.12 1.46
CA ALA A 136 -3.01 -4.98 1.62
C ALA A 136 -3.62 -6.06 2.55
N SER A 137 -3.58 -5.82 3.86
CA SER A 137 -3.97 -6.75 4.94
C SER A 137 -5.49 -7.01 5.10
N GLY A 138 -6.31 -6.84 4.06
CA GLY A 138 -7.79 -6.93 4.18
C GLY A 138 -8.59 -7.45 2.99
N PHE A 139 -7.97 -7.86 1.88
CA PHE A 139 -8.71 -8.40 0.73
C PHE A 139 -8.47 -9.91 0.58
N SER A 140 -9.50 -10.72 0.80
CA SER A 140 -9.44 -12.15 0.50
C SER A 140 -9.67 -12.39 -0.99
N ALA A 141 -8.59 -12.55 -1.76
CA ALA A 141 -8.66 -12.87 -3.19
C ALA A 141 -9.20 -14.29 -3.50
N TRP A 142 -9.25 -15.19 -2.52
CA TRP A 142 -9.60 -16.61 -2.70
C TRP A 142 -10.92 -16.91 -3.45
N PRO A 143 -12.03 -16.19 -3.23
CA PRO A 143 -13.28 -16.47 -3.95
C PRO A 143 -13.22 -16.02 -5.41
N ALA A 144 -12.51 -14.90 -5.68
CA ALA A 144 -12.23 -14.46 -7.05
C ALA A 144 -11.33 -15.48 -7.77
N LEU A 145 -10.31 -16.00 -7.06
CA LEU A 145 -9.41 -17.06 -7.54
C LEU A 145 -10.17 -18.32 -7.94
N ALA A 146 -11.06 -18.78 -7.06
CA ALA A 146 -11.87 -19.96 -7.29
C ALA A 146 -12.76 -19.81 -8.53
N GLY A 147 -13.41 -18.65 -8.70
CA GLY A 147 -14.39 -18.46 -9.77
C GLY A 147 -13.81 -18.34 -11.16
N ALA A 148 -12.73 -17.59 -11.31
CA ALA A 148 -12.15 -17.37 -12.62
C ALA A 148 -11.35 -18.58 -13.12
N LEU A 149 -10.86 -19.45 -12.24
CA LEU A 149 -10.19 -20.70 -12.62
C LEU A 149 -11.19 -21.85 -12.85
N VAL A 150 -12.15 -22.05 -11.93
CA VAL A 150 -13.05 -23.20 -11.99
C VAL A 150 -14.22 -22.97 -12.95
N GLY A 151 -14.71 -21.74 -13.08
CA GLY A 151 -15.85 -21.38 -13.93
C GLY A 151 -15.68 -21.76 -15.39
N PRO A 152 -14.69 -21.18 -16.10
CA PRO A 152 -14.48 -21.43 -17.53
C PRO A 152 -14.11 -22.89 -17.81
N LEU A 153 -13.26 -23.49 -16.97
CA LEU A 153 -12.83 -24.88 -17.14
C LEU A 153 -13.98 -25.88 -16.94
N ALA A 154 -14.82 -25.66 -15.93
CA ALA A 154 -15.97 -26.53 -15.68
C ALA A 154 -17.04 -26.36 -16.76
N ALA A 155 -17.29 -25.12 -17.19
CA ALA A 155 -18.19 -24.84 -18.31
C ALA A 155 -17.72 -25.53 -19.61
N TYR A 156 -16.41 -25.48 -19.89
CA TYR A 156 -15.82 -26.16 -21.04
C TYR A 156 -15.93 -27.69 -20.95
N ALA A 157 -15.63 -28.26 -19.78
CA ALA A 157 -15.60 -29.72 -19.61
C ALA A 157 -17.01 -30.35 -19.55
N TRP A 158 -17.99 -29.64 -18.98
CA TRP A 158 -19.29 -30.22 -18.63
C TRP A 158 -20.50 -29.35 -19.02
N GLY A 159 -20.30 -28.35 -19.87
CA GLY A 159 -21.36 -27.45 -20.34
C GLY A 159 -22.06 -26.71 -19.20
N SER A 160 -23.39 -26.57 -19.32
CA SER A 160 -24.20 -25.85 -18.34
C SER A 160 -24.20 -26.47 -16.94
N ALA A 161 -24.03 -27.79 -16.83
CA ALA A 161 -23.90 -28.48 -15.55
C ALA A 161 -22.60 -28.10 -14.83
N GLY A 162 -21.50 -27.99 -15.59
CA GLY A 162 -20.21 -27.51 -15.08
C GLY A 162 -20.24 -26.05 -14.64
N LEU A 163 -20.93 -25.18 -15.40
CA LEU A 163 -21.16 -23.80 -15.00
C LEU A 163 -21.90 -23.73 -13.65
N GLY A 164 -22.96 -24.51 -13.48
CA GLY A 164 -23.71 -24.58 -12.22
C GLY A 164 -22.85 -25.04 -11.03
N ALA A 165 -22.03 -26.07 -11.24
CA ALA A 165 -21.09 -26.57 -10.22
C ALA A 165 -20.03 -25.51 -9.86
N ALA A 166 -19.51 -24.77 -10.84
CA ALA A 166 -18.54 -23.72 -10.59
C ALA A 166 -19.13 -22.53 -9.84
N VAL A 167 -20.34 -22.08 -10.21
CA VAL A 167 -21.05 -21.02 -9.46
C VAL A 167 -21.26 -21.43 -8.00
N ALA A 168 -21.71 -22.67 -7.76
CA ALA A 168 -21.85 -23.20 -6.41
C ALA A 168 -20.50 -23.23 -5.65
N PHE A 169 -19.42 -23.63 -6.33
CA PHE A 169 -18.08 -23.63 -5.76
C PHE A 169 -17.61 -22.23 -5.37
N VAL A 170 -17.83 -21.21 -6.21
CA VAL A 170 -17.50 -19.81 -5.91
C VAL A 170 -18.23 -19.31 -4.68
N VAL A 171 -19.55 -19.52 -4.63
CA VAL A 171 -20.37 -19.12 -3.48
C VAL A 171 -19.88 -19.80 -2.21
N MET A 172 -19.55 -21.09 -2.29
CA MET A 172 -18.99 -21.84 -1.16
C MET A 172 -17.63 -21.30 -0.71
N THR A 173 -16.71 -20.99 -1.63
CA THR A 173 -15.40 -20.42 -1.27
C THR A 173 -15.52 -19.02 -0.68
N ALA A 174 -16.44 -18.18 -1.16
CA ALA A 174 -16.77 -16.90 -0.54
C ALA A 174 -17.28 -17.07 0.89
N PHE A 175 -18.21 -18.01 1.09
CA PHE A 175 -18.79 -18.29 2.39
C PHE A 175 -17.76 -18.86 3.38
N VAL A 176 -16.93 -19.81 2.92
CA VAL A 176 -15.84 -20.41 3.72
C VAL A 176 -14.78 -19.37 4.07
N SER A 177 -14.37 -18.53 3.12
CA SER A 177 -13.43 -17.43 3.40
C SER A 177 -13.98 -16.51 4.49
N ALA A 178 -15.26 -16.14 4.41
CA ALA A 178 -15.91 -15.33 5.43
C ALA A 178 -15.96 -16.02 6.80
N ILE A 179 -16.05 -17.36 6.87
CA ILE A 179 -16.01 -18.11 8.14
C ILE A 179 -14.59 -18.15 8.73
N ILE A 180 -13.60 -18.47 7.89
CA ILE A 180 -12.21 -18.67 8.34
C ILE A 180 -11.56 -17.34 8.72
N GLN A 181 -11.98 -16.24 8.09
CA GLN A 181 -11.47 -14.89 8.33
C GLN A 181 -12.61 -13.98 8.80
N PRO A 182 -12.98 -14.01 10.09
CA PRO A 182 -14.06 -13.19 10.64
C PRO A 182 -13.82 -11.68 10.45
N GLU A 183 -12.55 -11.27 10.38
CA GLU A 183 -12.13 -9.90 10.05
C GLU A 183 -12.65 -9.37 8.70
N ASN A 184 -12.98 -10.26 7.75
CA ASN A 184 -13.58 -9.88 6.46
C ASN A 184 -15.09 -9.55 6.57
N ARG A 185 -15.70 -9.73 7.75
CA ARG A 185 -17.13 -9.44 8.00
C ARG A 185 -17.36 -8.06 8.64
N THR A 186 -16.31 -7.45 9.20
CA THR A 186 -16.40 -6.17 9.90
C THR A 186 -16.30 -5.00 8.92
N ILE A 187 -17.38 -4.22 8.82
CA ILE A 187 -17.49 -3.03 7.96
C ILE A 187 -16.50 -1.93 8.40
N ASP A 188 -16.04 -1.97 9.65
CA ASP A 188 -15.12 -0.98 10.24
C ASP A 188 -13.81 -0.82 9.44
N ARG A 189 -13.33 -1.87 8.74
CA ARG A 189 -12.16 -1.75 7.85
C ARG A 189 -12.41 -0.96 6.57
N LEU A 190 -13.66 -0.87 6.09
CA LEU A 190 -14.01 -0.07 4.91
C LEU A 190 -14.19 1.42 5.27
N ALA A 191 -14.38 1.73 6.56
CA ALA A 191 -14.63 3.08 7.05
C ALA A 191 -13.36 3.85 7.46
N GLY A 192 -12.21 3.19 7.58
CA GLY A 192 -10.94 3.85 7.89
C GLY A 192 -10.94 4.68 9.18
N THR A 193 -11.66 4.22 10.20
CA THR A 193 -11.67 4.82 11.55
C THR A 193 -10.81 4.03 12.52
#